data_AF-A0A4V2W5V3-F1
#
_entry.id   AF-A0A4V2W5V3-F1
#
_cell.length_a   1.000
_cell.length_b   1.000
_cell.length_c   1.000
_cell.angle_alpha   90.00
_cell.angle_beta   90.00
_cell.angle_gamma   90.00
#
_symmetry.space_group_name_H-M   'P 1'
#
loop_
_entity.id
_entity.type
_entity.pdbx_description
1 polymer ?
#
loop_
_entity_poly.entity_id
_entity_poly.type
_entity_poly.pdbx_seq_one_letter_code
_entity_poly.pdbx_strand_id
1 'polypeptide(L)'
;MRLNHNKVLLAERFHCYIRVYYADGHYELRDENIQDYIKQNRGKSGYKHPILIENQNLYPTIDQKENLCCWINLGYIEEKNPFYIWVLQSRGLYDKAVKMYVNFKLKELVKDSC
;
A
#
# COMPACT_ATOMS: atom_id res chain seq x y z
N MET A 1 20.14 0.95 13.50
CA MET A 1 19.46 1.79 12.49
C MET A 1 18.32 2.53 13.18
N ARG A 2 18.29 3.87 13.13
CA ARG A 2 17.10 4.62 13.56
C ARG A 2 16.01 4.39 12.51
N LEU A 3 14.96 3.66 12.87
CA LEU A 3 13.77 3.51 12.02
C LEU A 3 13.22 4.93 11.81
N ASN A 4 13.21 5.37 10.55
CA ASN A 4 12.68 6.67 10.19
C ASN A 4 11.16 6.62 10.45
N HIS A 5 10.70 7.34 11.47
CA HIS A 5 9.35 7.25 12.07
C HIS A 5 8.21 7.48 11.06
N ASN A 6 8.50 8.06 9.90
CA ASN A 6 7.50 8.39 8.88
C ASN A 6 7.39 7.37 7.73
N LYS A 7 8.00 6.18 7.87
CA LYS A 7 7.90 5.16 6.81
C LYS A 7 6.60 4.37 6.92
N VAL A 8 5.73 4.57 5.94
CA VAL A 8 4.46 3.85 5.81
C VAL A 8 4.72 2.40 5.39
N LEU A 9 4.15 1.46 6.14
CA LEU A 9 4.17 0.02 5.85
C LEU A 9 2.94 -0.42 5.06
N LEU A 10 1.77 0.02 5.51
CA LEU A 10 0.47 -0.39 5.01
C LEU A 10 -0.49 0.80 5.11
N ALA A 11 -1.32 1.00 4.09
CA ALA A 11 -2.49 1.86 4.20
C ALA A 11 -3.75 1.05 3.88
N GLU A 12 -4.78 1.19 4.71
CA GLU A 12 -6.08 0.54 4.55
C GLU A 12 -7.15 1.59 4.31
N ARG A 13 -7.93 1.43 3.25
CA ARG A 13 -9.09 2.29 2.99
C ARG A 13 -10.32 1.74 3.70
N PHE A 14 -11.02 2.64 4.38
CA PHE A 14 -12.37 2.46 4.87
C PHE A 14 -13.31 3.46 4.17
N HIS A 15 -14.61 3.39 4.48
CA HIS A 15 -15.62 4.19 3.80
C HIS A 15 -15.40 5.71 3.94
N CYS A 16 -14.99 6.15 5.13
CA CYS A 16 -14.82 7.56 5.50
C CYS A 16 -13.40 7.93 5.96
N TYR A 17 -12.47 6.98 6.07
CA TYR A 17 -11.11 7.28 6.52
C TYR A 17 -10.08 6.32 5.90
N ILE A 18 -8.82 6.70 6.01
CA ILE A 18 -7.66 5.85 5.70
C ILE A 18 -6.92 5.57 6.99
N ARG A 19 -6.59 4.31 7.24
CA ARG A 19 -5.71 3.93 8.35
C ARG A 19 -4.32 3.66 7.81
N VAL A 20 -3.31 4.33 8.35
CA VAL A 20 -1.92 4.22 7.88
C VAL A 20 -1.06 3.66 9.01
N TYR A 21 -0.34 2.58 8.74
CA TYR A 21 0.56 1.92 9.68
C TYR A 21 2.01 2.28 9.38
N TYR A 22 2.76 2.58 10.43
CA TYR A 22 4.14 3.04 10.37
C TYR A 22 5.14 2.00 10.88
N ALA A 23 6.39 2.15 10.43
CA ALA A 23 7.47 1.22 10.73
C ALA A 23 7.90 1.16 12.21
N ASP A 24 7.56 2.18 13.00
CA ASP A 24 7.80 2.25 14.45
C ASP A 24 6.62 1.68 15.27
N GLY A 25 5.59 1.15 14.60
CA GLY A 25 4.47 0.44 15.22
C GLY A 25 3.23 1.29 15.49
N HIS A 26 3.29 2.62 15.30
CA HIS A 26 2.08 3.44 15.43
C HIS A 26 1.20 3.36 14.17
N TYR A 27 -0.05 3.79 14.31
CA TYR A 27 -0.94 4.03 13.19
C TYR A 27 -1.64 5.38 13.36
N GLU A 28 -2.06 5.97 12.25
CA GLU A 28 -2.91 7.16 12.24
C GLU A 28 -4.20 6.89 11.44
N LEU A 29 -5.23 7.67 11.75
CA LEU A 29 -6.48 7.73 10.98
C LEU A 29 -6.52 9.07 10.26
N ARG A 30 -6.52 9.04 8.93
CA ARG A 30 -6.70 10.23 8.10
C ARG A 30 -8.15 10.29 7.66
N ASP A 31 -8.83 11.36 8.09
CA ASP A 31 -10.17 11.68 7.61
C ASP A 31 -10.03 12.29 6.21
N GLU A 32 -10.13 11.43 5.19
CA GLU A 32 -10.06 11.84 3.79
C GLU A 32 -11.45 11.63 3.19
N ASN A 33 -11.99 12.67 2.55
CA ASN A 33 -13.23 12.57 1.79
C ASN A 33 -12.99 11.81 0.48
N ILE A 34 -12.67 10.53 0.62
CA ILE A 34 -12.36 9.59 -0.45
C ILE A 34 -13.56 9.44 -1.38
N GLN A 35 -14.79 9.55 -0.85
CA GLN A 35 -16.00 9.47 -1.66
C GLN A 35 -16.07 10.59 -2.69
N ASP A 36 -15.73 11.82 -2.31
CA ASP A 36 -15.73 12.93 -3.26
C ASP A 36 -14.54 12.84 -4.24
N TYR A 37 -13.36 12.39 -3.80
CA TYR A 37 -12.26 12.08 -4.72
C TYR A 37 -12.65 11.01 -5.75
N ILE A 38 -13.38 9.97 -5.32
CA ILE A 38 -13.87 8.89 -6.20
C ILE A 38 -14.94 9.38 -7.16
N LYS A 39 -15.86 10.23 -6.70
CA LYS A 39 -16.86 10.84 -7.59
C LYS A 39 -16.17 11.70 -8.65
N GLN A 40 -15.19 12.51 -8.26
CA GLN A 40 -14.45 13.40 -9.16
C GLN A 40 -13.62 12.68 -10.21
N ASN A 41 -13.14 11.47 -9.91
CA ASN A 41 -12.29 10.70 -10.83
C ASN A 41 -13.04 9.50 -11.46
N ARG A 42 -14.36 9.38 -11.23
CA ARG A 42 -15.22 8.33 -11.80
C ARG A 42 -15.15 8.35 -13.33
N GLY A 43 -14.85 7.20 -13.94
CA GLY A 43 -14.72 7.06 -15.40
C GLY A 43 -13.28 7.17 -15.94
N LYS A 44 -12.30 7.53 -15.10
CA LYS A 44 -10.87 7.45 -15.48
C LYS A 44 -10.40 5.99 -15.38
N SER A 45 -9.96 5.43 -16.51
CA SER A 45 -9.31 4.12 -16.55
C SER A 45 -7.99 4.17 -15.78
N GLY A 46 -7.82 3.27 -14.80
CA GLY A 46 -6.58 3.17 -14.03
C GLY A 46 -6.36 4.32 -13.05
N TYR A 47 -7.25 4.46 -12.06
CA TYR A 47 -6.89 5.22 -10.86
C TYR A 47 -5.55 4.71 -10.33
N LYS A 48 -4.49 5.51 -10.47
CA LYS A 48 -3.17 5.05 -10.05
C LYS A 48 -2.98 5.13 -8.54
N HIS A 49 -3.60 6.11 -7.85
CA HIS A 49 -3.35 6.37 -6.42
C HIS A 49 -4.53 7.08 -5.75
N PRO A 50 -5.52 6.37 -5.17
CA PRO A 50 -6.59 7.01 -4.40
C PRO A 50 -6.18 7.30 -2.94
N ILE A 51 -4.90 7.09 -2.59
CA ILE A 51 -4.29 7.55 -1.35
C ILE A 51 -3.39 8.75 -1.67
N LEU A 52 -3.61 9.88 -1.00
CA LEU A 52 -2.74 11.06 -1.03
C LEU A 52 -1.49 10.86 -0.15
N ILE A 53 -0.97 9.63 -0.10
CA ILE A 53 0.25 9.28 0.63
C ILE A 53 1.36 9.16 -0.40
N GLU A 54 2.24 10.16 -0.45
CA GLU A 54 3.41 10.15 -1.32
C GLU A 54 4.45 9.13 -0.81
N ASN A 55 4.32 7.90 -1.27
CA ASN A 55 5.31 6.86 -1.06
C ASN A 55 5.43 6.00 -2.31
N GLN A 56 6.58 6.09 -2.98
CA GLN A 56 6.84 5.42 -4.26
C GLN A 56 6.77 3.89 -4.17
N ASN A 57 6.85 3.34 -2.96
CA ASN A 57 6.85 1.90 -2.73
C ASN A 57 5.48 1.34 -2.31
N LEU A 58 4.42 2.15 -2.28
CA LEU A 58 3.06 1.70 -1.94
C LEU A 58 2.31 1.18 -3.16
N TYR A 59 1.93 -0.10 -3.13
CA TYR A 59 1.23 -0.77 -4.23
C TYR A 59 -0.16 -1.24 -3.82
N PRO A 60 -1.21 -0.95 -4.61
CA PRO A 60 -2.57 -1.38 -4.31
C PRO A 60 -2.73 -2.90 -4.40
N THR A 61 -3.48 -3.49 -3.46
CA THR A 61 -3.75 -4.93 -3.43
C THR A 61 -4.87 -5.36 -4.39
N ILE A 62 -5.86 -4.53 -4.71
CA ILE A 62 -7.01 -4.92 -5.56
C ILE A 62 -7.24 -3.88 -6.67
N ASP A 63 -7.86 -4.33 -7.77
CA ASP A 63 -8.54 -3.44 -8.72
C ASP A 63 -9.60 -2.60 -7.97
N GLN A 64 -9.54 -1.29 -8.12
CA GLN A 64 -10.04 -0.33 -7.13
C GLN A 64 -11.57 -0.16 -7.11
N LYS A 65 -12.29 -1.10 -7.75
CA LYS A 65 -13.75 -1.08 -7.94
C LYS A 65 -14.55 -1.53 -6.71
N GLU A 66 -13.95 -2.31 -5.81
CA GLU A 66 -14.65 -2.99 -4.70
C GLU A 66 -14.62 -2.23 -3.35
N ASN A 67 -14.22 -0.95 -3.31
CA ASN A 67 -14.14 -0.11 -2.11
C ASN A 67 -13.24 -0.60 -0.94
N LEU A 68 -12.73 -1.83 -0.99
CA LEU A 68 -11.81 -2.44 -0.03
C LEU A 68 -10.43 -2.55 -0.70
N CYS A 69 -9.65 -1.48 -0.64
CA CYS A 69 -8.29 -1.48 -1.19
C CYS A 69 -7.28 -1.24 -0.07
N CYS A 70 -6.18 -1.99 -0.10
CA CYS A 70 -5.03 -1.79 0.77
C CYS A 70 -3.83 -1.40 -0.10
N TRP A 71 -2.89 -0.62 0.44
CA TRP A 71 -1.61 -0.34 -0.20
C TRP A 71 -0.49 -0.86 0.64
N ILE A 72 0.31 -1.73 0.04
CA ILE A 72 1.37 -2.48 0.70
C ILE A 72 2.70 -1.87 0.27
N ASN A 73 3.59 -1.61 1.24
CA ASN A 73 4.94 -1.18 0.93
C ASN A 73 5.81 -2.38 0.51
N LEU A 74 6.00 -2.58 -0.79
CA LEU A 74 6.72 -3.76 -1.27
C LEU A 74 8.21 -3.73 -0.91
N GLY A 75 8.81 -2.55 -0.67
CA GLY A 75 10.22 -2.43 -0.25
C GLY A 75 10.51 -3.12 1.08
N TYR A 76 9.51 -3.20 1.96
CA TYR A 76 9.64 -3.83 3.28
C TYR A 76 9.50 -5.37 3.26
N ILE A 77 9.05 -5.95 2.14
CA ILE A 77 9.02 -7.42 1.99
C ILE A 77 10.45 -7.97 1.95
N GLU A 78 11.38 -7.24 1.31
CA GLU A 78 12.80 -7.59 1.24
C GLU A 78 13.48 -7.54 2.61
N GLU A 79 13.10 -6.56 3.44
CA GLU A 79 13.66 -6.35 4.79
C GLU A 79 13.26 -7.45 5.79
N LYS A 80 12.31 -8.33 5.44
CA LYS A 80 11.78 -9.41 6.31
C LYS A 80 11.39 -8.93 7.72
N ASN A 81 10.90 -7.69 7.83
CA ASN A 81 10.56 -7.10 9.11
C ASN A 81 9.42 -7.90 9.82
N PRO A 82 9.63 -8.45 11.03
CA PRO A 82 8.64 -9.32 11.68
C PRO A 82 7.31 -8.64 11.98
N PHE A 83 7.34 -7.37 12.40
CA PHE A 83 6.12 -6.60 12.66
C PHE A 83 5.33 -6.40 11.37
N TYR A 84 6.01 -6.04 10.29
CA TYR A 84 5.37 -5.86 8.99
C TYR A 84 4.76 -7.17 8.46
N ILE A 85 5.49 -8.28 8.56
CA ILE A 85 4.99 -9.61 8.19
C ILE A 85 3.75 -9.95 9.02
N TRP A 86 3.78 -9.72 10.34
CA TRP A 86 2.64 -9.95 11.22
C TRP A 86 1.43 -9.08 10.87
N VAL A 87 1.65 -7.80 10.54
CA VAL A 87 0.60 -6.88 10.07
C VAL A 87 -0.06 -7.43 8.80
N LEU A 88 0.72 -7.92 7.84
CA LEU A 88 0.19 -8.51 6.60
C LEU A 88 -0.54 -9.84 6.84
N GLN A 89 -0.01 -10.71 7.68
CA GLN A 89 -0.61 -12.01 8.01
C GLN A 89 -1.95 -11.86 8.72
N SER A 90 -2.03 -10.96 9.71
CA SER A 90 -3.29 -10.67 10.43
C SER A 90 -4.40 -10.11 9.54
N ARG A 91 -4.07 -9.67 8.32
CA ARG A 91 -5.01 -9.17 7.30
C ARG A 91 -5.19 -10.12 6.11
N GLY A 92 -4.57 -11.29 6.13
CA GLY A 92 -4.60 -12.23 5.00
C GLY A 92 -3.94 -11.68 3.72
N LEU A 93 -3.05 -10.69 3.85
CA LEU A 93 -2.42 -9.99 2.73
C LEU A 93 -1.01 -10.51 2.40
N TYR A 94 -0.41 -11.32 3.27
CA TYR A 94 1.00 -11.70 3.16
C TYR A 94 1.35 -12.42 1.85
N ASP A 95 0.66 -13.51 1.51
CA ASP A 95 0.95 -14.27 0.27
C ASP A 95 0.76 -13.41 -0.98
N LYS A 96 -0.21 -12.50 -0.93
CA LYS A 96 -0.49 -11.56 -2.00
C LYS A 96 0.63 -10.52 -2.14
N ALA A 97 1.11 -9.98 -1.02
CA ALA A 97 2.24 -9.06 -0.98
C ALA A 97 3.51 -9.69 -1.57
N VAL A 98 3.79 -10.95 -1.22
CA VAL A 98 4.93 -11.70 -1.77
C VAL A 98 4.81 -11.86 -3.28
N LYS A 99 3.64 -12.27 -3.79
CA LYS A 99 3.38 -12.36 -5.25
C LYS A 99 3.56 -11.02 -5.95
N MET A 100 3.04 -9.94 -5.37
CA MET A 100 3.20 -8.58 -5.90
C MET A 100 4.65 -8.15 -5.93
N TYR A 101 5.42 -8.43 -4.88
CA TYR A 101 6.85 -8.12 -4.79
C TYR A 101 7.68 -8.86 -5.85
N VAL A 102 7.44 -10.17 -6.03
CA VAL A 102 8.13 -10.95 -7.07
C VAL A 102 7.86 -10.36 -8.46
N ASN A 103 6.60 -10.06 -8.78
CA ASN A 103 6.23 -9.42 -10.04
C ASN A 103 6.85 -8.02 -10.21
N PHE A 104 6.98 -7.27 -9.12
CA PHE A 104 7.65 -5.97 -9.12
C PHE A 104 9.14 -6.11 -9.50
N LYS A 105 9.89 -6.97 -8.80
CA LYS A 105 11.31 -7.22 -9.10
C LYS A 105 11.54 -7.76 -10.51
N LEU A 106 10.68 -8.66 -11.00
CA LEU A 106 10.75 -9.14 -12.39
C LEU A 106 10.60 -8.00 -13.41
N LYS A 107 9.72 -7.03 -13.16
CA LYS A 107 9.55 -5.86 -14.03
C LYS A 107 10.75 -4.91 -13.99
N GLU A 108 11.40 -4.75 -12.84
CA GLU A 108 12.62 -3.94 -12.73
C GLU A 108 13.77 -4.59 -13.50
N LEU A 109 13.98 -5.90 -13.34
CA LEU A 109 15.00 -6.65 -14.08
C LEU A 109 14.85 -6.52 -15.60
N VAL A 110 13.61 -6.58 -16.11
CA VAL A 110 13.33 -6.42 -17.55
C VAL A 110 13.61 -4.99 -18.02
N LYS A 111 13.36 -3.97 -17.19
CA LYS A 111 13.67 -2.57 -17.53
C LYS A 111 15.16 -2.30 -17.58
N ASP A 112 15.95 -2.91 -16.70
CA ASP A 112 17.41 -2.75 -16.66
C ASP A 112 18.12 -3.49 -17.81
N SER A 113 17.38 -4.33 -18.55
CA SER A 113 17.89 -5.13 -19.68
C SER A 113 17.65 -4.51 -21.06
N CYS A 114 17.14 -3.27 -21.13
CA CYS A 114 16.85 -2.53 -22.38
C CYS A 114 17.50 -1.15 -22.35
#